data_AF-A0A7L5JNP7-F1
#
_entry.id   AF-A0A7L5JNP7-F1
#
_cell.length_a   1.000
_cell.length_b   1.000
_cell.length_c   1.000
_cell.angle_alpha   90.00
_cell.angle_beta   90.00
_cell.angle_gamma   90.00
#
_symmetry.space_group_name_H-M   'P 1'
#
loop_
_entity.id
_entity.type
_entity.pdbx_description
1 polymer ?
#
loop_
_entity_poly.entity_id
_entity_poly.type
_entity_poly.pdbx_seq_one_letter_code
_entity_poly.pdbx_strand_id
1 'polypeptide(L)'
;MNTKYLIQKMMSHYDVFTMKELAEKIGISQQAISKWNNNDSIIAIKKRCKKLGIYDKIFKDFQDDINSIHDFIDDRDNFLKKEVDLFENLDFEYDYFEKITILEANCKKYNIQITEIKNLRMLYLFEQLLNDATRINKVNELEEDIKKLMLKYDPRLAEDEQTTNLFYNFLEEQIKKFEDKFKK
;
A
#
# COMPACT_ATOMS: atom_id res chain seq x y z
N MET A 1 23.05 18.07 -6.58
CA MET A 1 24.42 18.24 -7.10
C MET A 1 24.70 19.73 -7.22
N ASN A 2 25.80 20.25 -6.67
CA ASN A 2 26.15 21.67 -6.74
C ASN A 2 27.49 21.88 -7.45
N THR A 3 27.70 23.09 -7.93
CA THR A 3 28.93 23.48 -8.63
C THR A 3 30.19 23.36 -7.79
N LYS A 4 30.13 23.61 -6.48
CA LYS A 4 31.29 23.47 -5.57
C LYS A 4 31.84 22.05 -5.55
N TYR A 5 30.96 21.06 -5.41
CA TYR A 5 31.32 19.63 -5.45
C TYR A 5 31.90 19.23 -6.81
N LEU A 6 31.29 19.69 -7.90
CA LEU A 6 31.78 19.40 -9.26
C LEU A 6 33.17 19.99 -9.51
N ILE A 7 33.41 21.22 -9.05
CA ILE A 7 34.72 21.86 -9.13
C ILE A 7 35.74 21.07 -8.31
N GLN A 8 35.43 20.65 -7.08
CA GLN A 8 36.32 19.79 -6.28
C GLN A 8 36.64 18.48 -7.00
N LYS A 9 35.65 17.83 -7.61
CA LYS A 9 35.88 16.59 -8.37
C LYS A 9 36.76 16.80 -9.60
N MET A 10 36.61 17.93 -10.29
CA MET A 10 37.52 18.33 -11.37
C MET A 10 38.94 18.59 -10.86
N MET A 11 39.08 19.21 -9.68
CA MET A 11 40.38 19.44 -9.04
C MET A 11 41.07 18.11 -8.70
N SER A 12 40.34 17.17 -8.09
CA SER A 12 40.84 15.81 -7.82
C SER A 12 41.21 15.06 -9.10
N HIS A 13 40.43 15.21 -10.18
CA HIS A 13 40.72 14.55 -11.46
C HIS A 13 42.03 15.01 -12.09
N TYR A 14 42.38 16.29 -11.95
CA TYR A 14 43.60 16.87 -12.50
C TYR A 14 44.76 16.97 -11.51
N ASP A 15 44.55 16.50 -10.26
CA ASP A 15 45.49 16.59 -9.15
C ASP A 15 45.99 18.02 -8.91
N VAL A 16 45.05 18.96 -8.73
CA VAL A 16 45.32 20.37 -8.48
C VAL A 16 44.68 20.84 -7.19
N PHE A 17 45.27 21.83 -6.52
CA PHE A 17 44.86 22.27 -5.19
C PHE A 17 44.27 23.68 -5.18
N THR A 18 44.38 24.41 -6.29
CA THR A 18 43.83 25.76 -6.42
C THR A 18 42.92 25.92 -7.64
N MET A 19 41.97 26.85 -7.56
CA MET A 19 41.13 27.23 -8.70
C MET A 19 41.94 27.81 -9.86
N LYS A 20 43.09 28.42 -9.57
CA LYS A 20 44.00 28.96 -10.59
C LYS A 20 44.60 27.84 -11.42
N GLU A 21 45.18 26.84 -10.76
CA GLU A 21 45.74 25.65 -11.44
C GLU A 21 44.66 24.90 -12.23
N LEU A 22 43.46 24.75 -11.67
CA LEU A 22 42.34 24.15 -12.40
C LEU A 22 42.01 24.97 -13.66
N ALA A 23 41.94 26.30 -13.55
CA ALA A 23 41.64 27.20 -14.67
C ALA A 23 42.66 27.07 -15.80
N GLU A 24 43.95 26.96 -15.45
CA GLU A 24 45.04 26.71 -16.39
C GLU A 24 44.87 25.34 -17.08
N LYS A 25 44.65 24.26 -16.31
CA LYS A 25 44.43 22.91 -16.84
C LYS A 25 43.25 22.83 -17.79
N ILE A 26 42.15 23.50 -17.45
CA ILE A 26 40.93 23.47 -18.24
C ILE A 26 40.85 24.63 -19.23
N GLY A 27 41.88 25.45 -19.41
CA GLY A 27 41.98 26.51 -20.43
C GLY A 27 40.91 27.60 -20.36
N ILE A 28 40.59 28.11 -19.17
CA ILE A 28 39.68 29.27 -18.94
C ILE A 28 40.25 30.20 -17.86
N SER A 29 39.57 31.32 -17.57
CA SER A 29 39.98 32.18 -16.45
C SER A 29 39.46 31.69 -15.10
N GLN A 30 40.23 31.93 -14.02
CA GLN A 30 39.79 31.64 -12.64
C GLN A 30 38.47 32.37 -12.29
N GLN A 31 38.29 33.58 -12.82
CA GLN A 31 37.05 34.36 -12.66
C GLN A 31 35.85 33.65 -13.30
N ALA A 32 36.04 32.92 -14.42
CA ALA A 32 34.99 32.14 -15.03
C ALA A 32 34.56 30.97 -14.14
N ILE A 33 35.51 30.26 -13.51
CA ILE A 33 35.21 29.20 -12.52
C ILE A 33 34.46 29.77 -11.32
N SER A 34 34.91 30.92 -10.81
CA SER A 34 34.27 31.59 -9.68
C SER A 34 32.83 32.00 -10.02
N LYS A 35 32.59 32.53 -11.23
CA LYS A 35 31.23 32.78 -11.74
C LYS A 35 30.39 31.51 -11.84
N TRP A 36 30.96 30.39 -12.28
CA TRP A 36 30.23 29.12 -12.31
C TRP A 36 29.79 28.69 -10.90
N ASN A 37 30.68 28.82 -9.93
CA ASN A 37 30.40 28.47 -8.53
C ASN A 37 29.34 29.37 -7.90
N ASN A 38 29.45 30.69 -8.11
CA ASN A 38 28.54 31.67 -7.50
C ASN A 38 27.13 31.62 -8.10
N ASN A 39 27.03 31.32 -9.40
CA ASN A 39 25.74 31.28 -10.12
C ASN A 39 25.21 29.85 -10.28
N ASP A 40 25.77 28.88 -9.56
CA ASP A 40 25.50 27.43 -9.68
C ASP A 40 25.35 26.95 -11.13
N SER A 41 26.26 27.40 -12.01
CA SER A 41 26.21 27.16 -13.46
C SER A 41 26.66 25.76 -13.86
N ILE A 42 25.95 24.73 -13.37
CA ILE A 42 26.21 23.30 -13.64
C ILE A 42 26.27 23.02 -15.14
N ILE A 43 25.42 23.67 -15.95
CA ILE A 43 25.38 23.50 -17.41
C ILE A 43 26.71 23.93 -18.06
N ALA A 44 27.32 25.00 -17.58
CA ALA A 44 28.60 25.48 -18.11
C ALA A 44 29.72 24.48 -17.80
N ILE A 45 29.74 23.94 -16.58
CA ILE A 45 30.67 22.88 -16.16
C ILE A 45 30.48 21.62 -17.03
N LYS A 46 29.24 21.16 -17.22
CA LYS A 46 28.92 20.00 -18.07
C LYS A 46 29.45 20.19 -19.49
N LYS A 47 29.18 21.34 -20.11
CA LYS A 47 29.67 21.68 -21.46
C LYS A 47 31.19 21.66 -21.53
N ARG A 48 31.89 22.19 -20.52
CA ARG A 48 33.37 22.18 -20.50
C ARG A 48 33.91 20.76 -20.31
N CYS A 49 33.38 19.99 -19.39
CA CYS A 49 33.79 18.60 -19.14
C CYS A 49 33.62 17.72 -20.39
N LYS A 50 32.55 17.93 -21.18
CA LYS A 50 32.36 17.27 -22.49
C LYS A 50 33.46 17.63 -23.48
N LYS A 51 33.79 18.92 -23.61
CA LYS A 51 34.88 19.39 -24.50
C LYS A 51 36.25 18.83 -24.12
N LEU A 52 36.47 18.56 -22.83
CA LEU A 52 37.72 18.02 -22.30
C LEU A 52 37.76 16.48 -22.27
N GLY A 53 36.66 15.80 -22.63
CA GLY A 53 36.59 14.34 -22.57
C GLY A 53 36.59 13.74 -21.16
N ILE A 54 36.29 14.54 -20.12
CA ILE A 54 36.30 14.09 -18.71
C ILE A 54 34.90 13.94 -18.14
N TYR A 55 33.86 14.14 -18.95
CA TYR A 55 32.46 14.18 -18.51
C TYR A 55 32.11 12.96 -17.64
N ASP A 56 32.40 11.75 -18.10
CA ASP A 56 32.06 10.54 -17.36
C ASP A 56 32.82 10.45 -16.04
N LYS A 57 34.11 10.78 -16.01
CA LYS A 57 34.90 10.77 -14.76
C LYS A 57 34.35 11.71 -13.69
N ILE A 58 33.74 12.82 -14.10
CA ILE A 58 33.18 13.81 -13.18
C ILE A 58 31.71 13.49 -12.84
N PHE A 59 30.91 12.99 -13.77
CA PHE A 59 29.46 12.87 -13.59
C PHE A 59 28.92 11.44 -13.49
N LYS A 60 29.72 10.41 -13.77
CA LYS A 60 29.25 9.00 -13.82
C LYS A 60 28.81 8.47 -12.46
N ASP A 61 29.58 8.65 -11.39
CA ASP A 61 29.20 8.16 -10.04
C ASP A 61 27.83 8.70 -9.59
N PHE A 62 27.52 9.95 -9.93
CA PHE A 62 26.22 10.56 -9.62
C PHE A 62 25.08 10.00 -10.47
N GLN A 63 25.37 9.60 -11.71
CA GLN A 63 24.40 8.93 -12.56
C GLN A 63 24.13 7.51 -12.06
N ASP A 64 25.17 6.81 -11.59
CA ASP A 64 25.05 5.47 -11.02
C ASP A 64 24.24 5.50 -9.71
N ASP A 65 24.45 6.50 -8.85
CA ASP A 65 23.64 6.73 -7.64
C ASP A 65 22.16 7.03 -7.98
N ILE A 66 21.91 7.87 -9.00
CA ILE A 66 20.54 8.16 -9.46
C ILE A 66 19.87 6.90 -10.02
N ASN A 67 20.59 6.13 -10.83
CA ASN A 67 20.07 4.89 -11.41
C ASN A 67 19.72 3.89 -10.29
N SER A 68 20.59 3.75 -9.29
CA SER A 68 20.35 2.91 -8.10
C SER A 68 19.10 3.35 -7.33
N ILE A 69 18.92 4.66 -7.10
CA ILE A 69 17.69 5.19 -6.48
C ILE A 69 16.46 4.92 -7.34
N HIS A 70 16.59 5.01 -8.67
CA HIS A 70 15.48 4.73 -9.58
C HIS A 70 15.07 3.27 -9.54
N ASP A 71 16.04 2.34 -9.51
CA ASP A 71 15.80 0.90 -9.37
C ASP A 71 15.07 0.61 -8.04
N PHE A 72 15.46 1.26 -6.93
CA PHE A 72 14.75 1.12 -5.65
C PHE A 72 13.33 1.70 -5.66
N ILE A 73 13.11 2.81 -6.35
CA ILE A 73 11.77 3.41 -6.50
C ILE A 73 10.89 2.50 -7.36
N ASP A 74 11.43 1.98 -8.45
CA ASP A 74 10.71 1.08 -9.35
C ASP A 74 10.37 -0.24 -8.65
N ASP A 75 11.29 -0.80 -7.85
CA ASP A 75 11.02 -1.98 -7.02
C ASP A 75 9.96 -1.72 -5.94
N ARG A 76 10.03 -0.56 -5.28
CA ARG A 76 9.02 -0.14 -4.29
C ARG A 76 7.66 0.08 -4.94
N ASP A 77 7.62 0.78 -6.06
CA ASP A 77 6.37 1.10 -6.75
C ASP A 77 5.78 -0.17 -7.36
N ASN A 78 6.60 -1.10 -7.87
CA ASN A 78 6.16 -2.45 -8.26
C ASN A 78 5.63 -3.25 -7.06
N PHE A 79 6.27 -3.18 -5.89
CA PHE A 79 5.80 -3.82 -4.67
C PHE A 79 4.45 -3.26 -4.22
N LEU A 80 4.32 -1.93 -4.17
CA LEU A 80 3.09 -1.24 -3.78
C LEU A 80 1.97 -1.48 -4.79
N LYS A 81 2.29 -1.51 -6.09
CA LYS A 81 1.35 -1.83 -7.16
C LYS A 81 0.79 -3.25 -7.02
N LYS A 82 1.62 -4.22 -6.64
CA LYS A 82 1.19 -5.59 -6.33
C LYS A 82 0.34 -5.70 -5.06
N GLU A 83 0.55 -4.84 -4.06
CA GLU A 83 -0.26 -4.83 -2.84
C GLU A 83 -1.57 -4.04 -2.96
N VAL A 84 -1.59 -2.97 -3.77
CA VAL A 84 -2.72 -2.03 -3.85
C VAL A 84 -3.72 -2.42 -4.94
N ASP A 85 -3.25 -2.96 -6.05
CA ASP A 85 -4.14 -3.42 -7.11
C ASP A 85 -4.27 -4.95 -7.06
N LEU A 86 -5.27 -5.37 -6.28
CA LEU A 86 -5.68 -6.75 -6.01
C LEU A 86 -5.87 -7.62 -7.27
N PHE A 87 -6.00 -7.00 -8.44
CA PHE A 87 -6.32 -7.65 -9.70
C PHE A 87 -5.31 -7.39 -10.82
N GLU A 88 -4.26 -6.60 -10.61
CA GLU A 88 -3.35 -6.16 -11.69
C GLU A 88 -2.34 -7.22 -12.15
N ASN A 89 -2.18 -8.32 -11.40
CA ASN A 89 -1.10 -9.28 -11.64
C ASN A 89 -1.44 -10.48 -12.54
N LEU A 90 -2.60 -10.55 -13.19
CA LEU A 90 -2.92 -11.76 -13.97
C LEU A 90 -3.33 -11.42 -15.40
N ASP A 91 -2.65 -12.09 -16.35
CA ASP A 91 -2.81 -12.04 -17.81
C ASP A 91 -4.24 -12.41 -18.31
N PHE A 92 -5.23 -12.48 -17.42
CA PHE A 92 -6.60 -12.89 -17.66
C PHE A 92 -7.59 -11.95 -16.99
N GLU A 93 -8.63 -11.54 -17.73
CA GLU A 93 -9.79 -10.85 -17.14
C GLU A 93 -10.51 -11.80 -16.19
N TYR A 94 -10.42 -11.53 -14.88
CA TYR A 94 -11.20 -12.26 -13.90
C TYR A 94 -12.70 -12.05 -14.09
N ASP A 95 -13.46 -13.13 -13.96
CA ASP A 95 -14.90 -13.01 -13.85
C ASP A 95 -15.33 -12.43 -12.47
N TYR A 96 -16.61 -12.10 -12.35
CA TYR A 96 -17.16 -11.50 -11.14
C TYR A 96 -16.98 -12.39 -9.88
N PHE A 97 -17.07 -13.72 -10.03
CA PHE A 97 -16.93 -14.66 -8.92
C PHE A 97 -15.48 -14.83 -8.47
N GLU A 98 -14.54 -14.79 -9.41
CA GLU A 98 -13.10 -14.83 -9.11
C GLU A 98 -12.69 -13.57 -8.34
N LYS A 99 -13.21 -12.40 -8.72
CA LYS A 99 -12.96 -11.14 -8.00
C LYS A 99 -13.44 -11.18 -6.55
N ILE A 100 -14.63 -11.73 -6.31
CA ILE A 100 -15.18 -11.91 -4.95
C ILE A 100 -14.27 -12.82 -4.13
N THR A 101 -13.82 -13.93 -4.70
CA THR A 101 -12.99 -14.93 -4.00
C THR A 101 -11.65 -14.33 -3.56
N ILE A 102 -11.03 -13.51 -4.41
CA ILE A 102 -9.77 -12.80 -4.11
C ILE A 102 -9.96 -11.76 -3.00
N LEU A 103 -11.07 -11.01 -3.03
CA LEU A 103 -11.39 -10.04 -1.98
C LEU A 103 -11.61 -10.71 -0.63
N GLU A 104 -12.38 -11.80 -0.59
CA GLU A 104 -12.64 -12.57 0.64
C GLU A 104 -11.34 -13.11 1.26
N ALA A 105 -10.42 -13.63 0.44
CA ALA A 105 -9.12 -14.11 0.90
C ALA A 105 -8.27 -12.99 1.50
N ASN A 106 -8.30 -11.79 0.90
CA ASN A 106 -7.58 -10.63 1.41
C ASN A 106 -8.19 -10.06 2.69
N CYS A 107 -9.53 -9.99 2.76
CA CYS A 107 -10.21 -9.60 3.99
C CYS A 107 -9.85 -10.54 5.15
N LYS A 108 -9.76 -11.86 4.90
CA LYS A 108 -9.25 -12.83 5.89
C LYS A 108 -7.79 -12.57 6.27
N LYS A 109 -6.89 -12.34 5.29
CA LYS A 109 -5.46 -12.08 5.51
C LYS A 109 -5.21 -10.88 6.41
N TYR A 110 -5.99 -9.81 6.26
CA TYR A 110 -5.84 -8.56 7.01
C TYR A 110 -6.85 -8.40 8.16
N ASN A 111 -7.59 -9.46 8.49
CA ASN A 111 -8.63 -9.46 9.53
C ASN A 111 -9.67 -8.33 9.38
N ILE A 112 -10.07 -8.05 8.14
CA ILE A 112 -11.09 -7.06 7.80
C ILE A 112 -12.45 -7.74 7.91
N GLN A 113 -13.29 -7.24 8.83
CA GLN A 113 -14.62 -7.78 9.07
C GLN A 113 -15.60 -7.31 7.99
N ILE A 114 -16.24 -8.24 7.29
CA ILE A 114 -17.25 -7.95 6.27
C ILE A 114 -18.64 -8.11 6.92
N THR A 115 -19.18 -7.03 7.49
CA THR A 115 -20.52 -7.03 8.10
C THR A 115 -21.24 -5.71 7.86
N GLU A 116 -22.56 -5.78 7.73
CA GLU A 116 -23.42 -4.59 7.64
C GLU A 116 -23.75 -4.00 9.03
N ILE A 117 -23.37 -4.68 10.13
CA ILE A 117 -23.60 -4.22 11.49
C ILE A 117 -22.69 -3.02 11.81
N LYS A 118 -23.28 -1.82 11.85
CA LYS A 118 -22.55 -0.56 12.13
C LYS A 118 -22.18 -0.35 13.60
N ASN A 119 -22.86 -1.02 14.53
CA ASN A 119 -22.59 -0.87 15.97
C ASN A 119 -21.49 -1.83 16.42
N LEU A 120 -20.25 -1.34 16.47
CA LEU A 120 -19.05 -2.12 16.79
C LEU A 120 -19.09 -2.78 18.17
N ARG A 121 -19.70 -2.13 19.18
CA ARG A 121 -19.81 -2.70 20.52
C ARG A 121 -20.73 -3.91 20.54
N MET A 122 -21.86 -3.83 19.84
CA MET A 122 -22.79 -4.96 19.74
C MET A 122 -22.18 -6.12 18.97
N LEU A 123 -21.50 -5.83 17.86
CA LEU A 123 -20.79 -6.84 17.07
C LEU A 123 -19.76 -7.60 17.90
N TYR A 124 -18.92 -6.88 18.64
CA TYR A 124 -17.93 -7.49 19.53
C TYR A 124 -18.57 -8.42 20.57
N LEU A 125 -19.69 -8.00 21.18
CA LEU A 125 -20.40 -8.81 22.17
C LEU A 125 -20.98 -10.10 21.55
N PHE A 126 -21.55 -10.03 20.35
CA PHE A 126 -22.03 -11.22 19.64
C PHE A 126 -20.90 -12.19 19.29
N GLU A 127 -19.76 -11.66 18.86
CA GLU A 127 -18.58 -12.46 18.55
C GLU A 127 -18.05 -13.20 19.78
N GLN A 128 -17.91 -12.50 20.92
CA GLN A 128 -17.51 -13.13 22.18
C GLN A 128 -18.50 -14.21 22.62
N LEU A 129 -19.80 -13.94 22.51
CA LEU A 129 -20.86 -14.87 22.88
C LEU A 129 -20.82 -16.15 22.03
N LEU A 130 -20.64 -16.03 20.72
CA LEU A 130 -20.49 -17.16 19.81
C LEU A 130 -19.22 -17.98 20.12
N ASN A 131 -18.09 -17.30 20.38
CA ASN A 131 -16.83 -17.95 20.73
C ASN A 131 -16.95 -18.77 22.03
N ASP A 132 -17.55 -18.18 23.07
CA ASP A 132 -17.76 -18.86 24.35
C ASP A 132 -18.71 -20.06 24.21
N ALA A 133 -19.83 -19.90 23.49
CA ALA A 133 -20.76 -20.99 23.23
C ALA A 133 -20.13 -22.13 22.42
N THR A 134 -19.28 -21.81 21.44
CA THR A 134 -18.52 -22.79 20.67
C THR A 134 -17.56 -23.57 21.56
N ARG A 135 -16.82 -22.88 22.45
CA ARG A 135 -15.87 -23.50 23.39
C ARG A 135 -16.53 -24.53 24.30
N ILE A 136 -17.78 -24.31 24.70
CA ILE A 136 -18.54 -25.20 25.58
C ILE A 136 -19.54 -26.09 24.82
N ASN A 137 -19.50 -26.10 23.49
CA ASN A 137 -20.38 -26.87 22.61
C ASN A 137 -21.89 -26.62 22.82
N LYS A 138 -22.27 -25.35 23.01
CA LYS A 138 -23.66 -24.89 23.26
C LYS A 138 -24.18 -23.93 22.19
N VAL A 139 -23.69 -24.03 20.96
CA VAL A 139 -24.10 -23.13 19.87
C VAL A 139 -25.61 -23.20 19.61
N ASN A 140 -26.20 -24.39 19.65
CA ASN A 140 -27.65 -24.56 19.46
C ASN A 140 -28.46 -23.92 20.60
N GLU A 141 -28.00 -24.01 21.85
CA GLU A 141 -28.66 -23.34 22.98
C GLU A 141 -28.57 -21.81 22.83
N LEU A 142 -27.41 -21.31 22.39
CA LEU A 142 -27.22 -19.89 22.11
C LEU A 142 -28.16 -19.39 21.00
N GLU A 143 -28.34 -20.17 19.94
CA GLU A 143 -29.26 -19.82 18.85
C GLU A 143 -30.70 -19.65 19.37
N GLU A 144 -31.18 -20.58 20.19
CA GLU A 144 -32.50 -20.49 20.81
C GLU A 144 -32.62 -19.30 21.77
N ASP A 145 -31.56 -18.97 22.50
CA ASP A 145 -31.55 -17.80 23.36
C ASP A 145 -31.55 -16.48 22.57
N ILE A 146 -30.87 -16.43 21.41
CA ILE A 146 -30.95 -15.29 20.49
C ILE A 146 -32.37 -15.15 19.92
N LYS A 147 -33.00 -16.26 19.50
CA LYS A 147 -34.39 -16.28 19.03
C LYS A 147 -35.35 -15.72 20.09
N LYS A 148 -35.21 -16.11 21.36
CA LYS A 148 -35.97 -15.54 22.48
C LYS A 148 -35.66 -14.06 22.70
N LEU A 149 -34.40 -13.65 22.56
CA LEU A 149 -33.99 -12.26 22.69
C LEU A 149 -34.65 -11.38 21.61
N MET A 150 -34.79 -11.87 20.38
CA MET A 150 -35.50 -11.18 19.31
C MET A 150 -36.96 -10.92 19.68
N LEU A 151 -37.65 -11.93 20.22
CA LEU A 151 -39.02 -11.80 20.71
C LEU A 151 -39.14 -10.78 21.86
N LYS A 152 -38.16 -10.75 22.78
CA LYS A 152 -38.12 -9.78 23.88
C LYS A 152 -38.06 -8.33 23.38
N TYR A 153 -37.32 -8.08 22.30
CA TYR A 153 -37.14 -6.73 21.75
C TYR A 153 -38.17 -6.35 20.68
N ASP A 154 -38.93 -7.31 20.14
CA ASP A 154 -40.14 -7.06 19.36
C ASP A 154 -41.33 -7.88 19.90
N PRO A 155 -42.03 -7.36 20.94
CA PRO A 155 -43.11 -8.08 21.61
C PRO A 155 -44.30 -8.45 20.71
N ARG A 156 -44.44 -7.81 19.53
CA ARG A 156 -45.49 -8.15 18.55
C ARG A 156 -45.33 -9.57 18.01
N LEU A 157 -44.10 -10.08 18.01
CA LEU A 157 -43.78 -11.44 17.58
C LEU A 157 -44.09 -12.50 18.67
N ALA A 158 -44.39 -12.05 19.89
CA ALA A 158 -44.67 -12.86 21.06
C ALA A 158 -46.10 -12.68 21.59
N GLU A 159 -47.01 -12.12 20.77
CA GLU A 159 -48.39 -11.83 21.16
C GLU A 159 -49.19 -13.11 21.47
N ASP A 160 -48.97 -14.15 20.68
CA ASP A 160 -49.59 -15.46 20.83
C ASP A 160 -48.71 -16.57 20.20
N GLU A 161 -49.00 -17.83 20.55
CA GLU A 161 -48.23 -18.99 20.10
C GLU A 161 -48.24 -19.14 18.57
N GLN A 162 -49.34 -18.82 17.89
CA GLN A 162 -49.43 -18.89 16.43
C GLN A 162 -48.51 -17.84 15.79
N THR A 163 -48.53 -16.60 16.28
CA THR A 163 -47.67 -15.52 15.80
C THR A 163 -46.19 -15.83 16.03
N THR A 164 -45.84 -16.38 17.20
CA THR A 164 -44.46 -16.83 17.49
C THR A 164 -44.00 -17.95 16.56
N ASN A 165 -44.84 -18.96 16.34
CA ASN A 165 -44.51 -20.07 15.44
C ASN A 165 -44.36 -19.61 13.98
N LEU A 166 -45.20 -18.68 13.53
CA LEU A 166 -45.07 -18.04 12.21
C LEU A 166 -43.75 -17.29 12.08
N PHE A 167 -43.36 -16.53 13.10
CA PHE A 167 -42.08 -15.82 13.12
C PHE A 167 -40.89 -16.77 13.04
N TYR A 168 -40.87 -17.86 13.81
CA TYR A 168 -39.79 -18.84 13.76
C TYR A 168 -39.70 -19.53 12.39
N ASN A 169 -40.83 -19.96 11.82
CA ASN A 169 -40.83 -20.54 10.48
C ASN A 169 -40.28 -19.56 9.42
N PHE A 170 -40.69 -18.29 9.49
CA PHE A 170 -40.16 -17.26 8.62
C PHE A 170 -38.65 -17.07 8.81
N LEU A 171 -38.17 -17.03 10.07
CA LEU A 171 -36.76 -16.86 10.38
C LEU A 171 -35.91 -18.00 9.84
N GLU A 172 -36.35 -19.25 10.01
CA GLU A 172 -35.67 -20.44 9.45
C GLU A 172 -35.58 -20.37 7.92
N GLU A 173 -36.64 -19.94 7.23
CA GLU A 173 -36.58 -19.74 5.78
C GLU A 173 -35.55 -18.66 5.37
N GLN A 174 -35.45 -17.57 6.12
CA GLN A 174 -34.48 -16.51 5.84
C GLN A 174 -33.05 -16.98 6.14
N ILE A 175 -32.83 -17.72 7.23
CA ILE A 175 -31.53 -18.31 7.57
C ILE A 175 -31.11 -19.24 6.46
N LYS A 176 -31.98 -20.15 6.01
CA LYS A 176 -31.66 -21.06 4.91
C LYS A 176 -31.29 -20.32 3.63
N LYS A 177 -32.09 -19.32 3.23
CA LYS A 177 -31.76 -18.45 2.07
C LYS A 177 -30.44 -17.73 2.23
N PHE A 178 -30.09 -17.33 3.45
CA PHE A 178 -28.81 -16.70 3.76
C PHE A 178 -27.67 -17.70 3.62
N GLU A 179 -27.76 -18.86 4.27
CA GLU A 179 -26.74 -19.92 4.18
C GLU A 179 -26.51 -20.42 2.74
N ASP A 180 -27.58 -20.57 1.97
CA ASP A 180 -27.50 -21.02 0.57
C ASP A 180 -26.72 -20.04 -0.32
N LYS A 181 -26.62 -18.75 0.05
CA LYS A 181 -25.72 -17.80 -0.65
C LYS A 181 -24.24 -18.11 -0.46
N PHE A 182 -23.90 -18.87 0.58
CA PHE A 182 -22.51 -19.14 0.99
C PHE A 182 -22.13 -20.64 0.88
N LYS A 183 -23.09 -21.53 0.59
CA LYS A 183 -22.83 -22.92 0.23
C LYS A 183 -22.48 -22.98 -1.27
N LYS A 184 -21.19 -22.98 -1.60
CA LYS A 184 -20.66 -23.42 -2.90
C LYS A 184 -20.37 -24.91 -2.86
#